data_AF-A0A7D5NA13-F1
#
_entry.id   AF-A0A7D5NA13-F1
#
_cell.length_a   1.000
_cell.length_b   1.000
_cell.length_c   1.000
_cell.angle_alpha   90.00
_cell.angle_beta   90.00
_cell.angle_gamma   90.00
#
_symmetry.space_group_name_H-M   'P 1'
#
loop_
_entity.id
_entity.type
_entity.pdbx_description
1 polymer ?
#
loop_
_entity_poly.entity_id
_entity_poly.type
_entity_poly.pdbx_seq_one_letter_code
_entity_poly.pdbx_strand_id
1 'polypeptide(L)'
;MPKISGADPRQSRTLQSLDRFTPEEIQAWAIAGLVLCDAITYGDIELQFPREESTWRMLNALADLQDCLRGDSNELPAALAGFLSTVEGANHD
;
A
#
# COMPACT_ATOMS: atom_id res chain seq x y z
N MET A 1 -37.24 11.31 1.61
CA MET A 1 -36.03 10.47 1.60
C MET A 1 -34.90 11.27 2.22
N PRO A 2 -34.22 10.79 3.28
CA PRO A 2 -33.06 11.50 3.81
C PRO A 2 -31.89 11.30 2.85
N LYS A 3 -31.27 12.41 2.40
CA LYS A 3 -29.99 12.39 1.69
C LYS A 3 -28.93 12.02 2.72
N ILE A 4 -28.55 10.75 2.76
CA ILE A 4 -27.26 10.36 3.33
C ILE A 4 -26.25 10.97 2.35
N SER A 5 -25.57 12.05 2.74
CA SER A 5 -24.39 12.49 2.01
C SER A 5 -23.46 11.29 2.00
N GLY A 6 -23.36 10.63 0.85
CA GLY A 6 -22.32 9.64 0.62
C GLY A 6 -21.02 10.30 1.02
N ALA A 7 -20.34 9.71 2.00
CA ALA A 7 -18.97 10.05 2.26
C ALA A 7 -18.25 9.83 0.94
N ASP A 8 -17.94 10.92 0.24
CA ASP A 8 -16.99 10.90 -0.86
C ASP A 8 -15.78 10.12 -0.34
N PRO A 9 -15.30 9.06 -1.00
CA PRO A 9 -14.14 8.31 -0.53
C PRO A 9 -13.05 9.32 -0.25
N ARG A 10 -12.74 9.52 1.03
CA ARG A 10 -11.70 10.45 1.44
C ARG A 10 -10.46 10.01 0.69
N GLN A 11 -9.97 10.89 -0.19
CA GLN A 11 -8.74 10.62 -0.90
C GLN A 11 -7.65 10.30 0.13
N SER A 12 -6.94 9.20 -0.09
CA SER A 12 -5.82 8.77 0.73
C SER A 12 -4.84 9.95 0.89
N ARG A 13 -4.48 10.28 2.13
CA ARG A 13 -3.48 11.33 2.39
C ARG A 13 -2.14 10.93 1.79
N THR A 14 -1.86 9.63 1.77
CA THR A 14 -0.66 9.09 1.13
C THR A 14 -0.67 9.40 -0.36
N LEU A 15 -1.77 9.14 -1.07
CA LEU A 15 -1.90 9.51 -2.49
C LEU A 15 -1.80 11.01 -2.73
N GLN A 16 -2.46 11.83 -1.90
CA GLN A 16 -2.34 13.29 -1.99
C GLN A 16 -0.90 13.77 -1.77
N SER A 17 -0.13 13.09 -0.92
CA SER A 17 1.28 13.43 -0.71
C SER A 17 2.16 13.16 -1.94
N LEU A 18 1.71 12.34 -2.89
CA LEU A 18 2.43 12.04 -4.11
C LEU A 18 2.35 13.16 -5.14
N ASP A 19 1.39 14.09 -5.03
CA ASP A 19 1.23 15.24 -5.93
C ASP A 19 2.47 16.16 -5.95
N ARG A 20 3.36 16.04 -4.96
CA ARG A 20 4.63 16.79 -4.91
C ARG A 20 5.73 16.22 -5.82
N PHE A 21 5.57 15.00 -6.33
CA PHE A 21 6.57 14.30 -7.13
C PHE A 21 6.22 14.34 -8.62
N THR A 22 7.23 14.33 -9.48
CA THR A 22 7.02 14.18 -10.92
C THR A 22 6.60 12.74 -11.27
N PRO A 23 6.01 12.50 -12.46
CA PRO A 23 5.70 11.15 -12.91
C PRO A 23 6.93 10.22 -12.94
N GLU A 24 8.09 10.73 -13.34
CA GLU A 24 9.35 9.97 -13.37
C GLU A 24 9.82 9.62 -11.95
N GLU A 25 9.68 10.53 -11.00
CA GLU A 25 9.98 10.28 -9.60
C GLU A 25 9.05 9.22 -9.01
N ILE A 26 7.74 9.30 -9.29
CA ILE A 26 6.76 8.28 -8.88
C ILE A 26 7.12 6.93 -9.46
N GLN A 27 7.52 6.86 -10.74
CA GLN A 27 7.95 5.63 -11.38
C GLN A 27 9.23 5.06 -10.71
N ALA A 28 10.21 5.90 -10.40
CA ALA A 28 11.41 5.48 -9.69
C ALA A 28 11.10 4.92 -8.30
N TRP A 29 10.20 5.57 -7.56
CA TRP A 29 9.70 5.09 -6.26
C TRP A 29 8.95 3.77 -6.38
N ALA A 30 8.10 3.61 -7.41
CA ALA A 30 7.39 2.38 -7.66
C ALA A 30 8.36 1.21 -7.95
N ILE A 31 9.39 1.44 -8.77
CA ILE A 31 10.43 0.45 -9.05
C ILE A 31 11.21 0.09 -7.77
N ALA A 32 11.63 1.07 -6.99
CA ALA A 32 12.33 0.84 -5.73
C ALA A 32 11.46 0.04 -4.73
N GLY A 33 10.17 0.38 -4.65
CA GLY A 33 9.18 -0.35 -3.84
C GLY A 33 9.05 -1.81 -4.28
N LEU A 34 8.96 -2.08 -5.58
CA LEU A 34 8.89 -3.44 -6.12
C LEU A 34 10.14 -4.26 -5.77
N VAL A 35 11.34 -3.69 -5.93
CA VAL A 35 12.60 -4.37 -5.57
C VAL A 35 12.66 -4.69 -4.07
N LEU A 36 12.19 -3.78 -3.21
CA LEU A 36 12.11 -4.03 -1.77
C LEU A 36 11.10 -5.14 -1.44
N CYS A 37 9.95 -5.17 -2.11
CA CYS A 37 8.98 -6.26 -1.95
C CYS A 37 9.59 -7.61 -2.33
N ASP A 38 10.30 -7.66 -3.46
CA ASP A 38 11.00 -8.87 -3.91
C ASP A 38 12.05 -9.31 -2.89
N ALA A 39 12.84 -8.38 -2.34
CA ALA A 39 13.86 -8.68 -1.33
C ALA A 39 13.27 -9.24 -0.02
N ILE A 40 12.12 -8.72 0.41
CA ILE A 40 11.38 -9.24 1.58
C ILE A 40 10.86 -10.65 1.30
N THR A 41 10.24 -10.88 0.14
CA THR A 41 9.62 -12.16 -0.22
C THR A 41 10.64 -13.27 -0.46
N TYR A 42 11.80 -12.95 -1.05
CA TYR A 42 12.86 -13.94 -1.33
C TYR A 42 13.85 -14.15 -0.18
N GLY A 43 13.62 -13.52 0.97
CA GLY A 43 14.29 -13.89 2.22
C GLY A 43 15.73 -13.42 2.37
N ASP A 44 16.16 -12.40 1.62
CA ASP A 44 17.50 -11.79 1.84
C ASP A 44 17.49 -10.84 3.04
N ILE A 45 16.30 -10.48 3.54
CA ILE A 45 16.14 -9.72 4.77
C ILE A 45 15.28 -10.56 5.73
N GLU A 46 15.94 -11.36 6.57
CA GLU A 46 15.36 -11.79 7.86
C GLU A 46 15.18 -10.53 8.71
N LEU A 47 14.10 -9.79 8.43
CA LEU A 47 13.71 -8.68 9.27
C LEU A 47 13.29 -9.32 10.59
N GLN A 48 14.17 -9.21 11.58
CA GLN A 48 13.83 -9.32 13.00
C GLN A 48 12.92 -8.13 13.33
N PHE A 49 11.75 -8.08 12.68
CA PHE A 49 10.76 -7.09 12.96
C PHE A 49 10.28 -7.33 14.40
N PRO A 50 10.12 -6.27 15.19
CA PRO A 50 9.25 -6.33 16.35
C PRO A 50 7.93 -6.96 15.89
N ARG A 51 7.44 -7.93 16.65
CA ARG A 51 6.24 -8.74 16.36
C ARG A 51 4.96 -7.91 16.52
N GLU A 52 5.00 -6.64 16.15
CA GLU A 52 3.88 -5.74 16.22
C GLU A 52 2.90 -6.09 15.10
N GLU A 53 1.67 -6.34 15.52
CA GLU A 53 0.54 -6.70 14.65
C GLU A 53 0.36 -5.71 13.48
N SER A 54 0.64 -4.42 13.71
CA SER A 54 0.62 -3.37 12.68
C SER A 54 1.60 -3.65 11.54
N THR A 55 2.83 -4.05 11.88
CA THR A 55 3.87 -4.39 10.90
C THR A 55 3.48 -5.62 10.10
N TRP A 56 2.95 -6.65 10.79
CA TRP A 56 2.46 -7.86 10.12
C TRP A 56 1.30 -7.59 9.16
N ARG A 57 0.33 -6.76 9.55
CA ARG A 57 -0.78 -6.36 8.68
C ARG A 57 -0.31 -5.59 7.45
N MET A 58 0.65 -4.69 7.63
CA MET A 58 1.23 -3.94 6.52
C MET A 58 1.97 -4.86 5.54
N LEU A 59 2.73 -5.85 6.03
CA LEU A 59 3.40 -6.84 5.20
C LEU A 59 2.43 -7.74 4.43
N ASN A 60 1.35 -8.19 5.06
CA ASN A 60 0.32 -8.98 4.39
C ASN A 60 -0.40 -8.18 3.30
N ALA A 61 -0.80 -6.94 3.59
CA ALA A 61 -1.44 -6.08 2.61
C ALA A 61 -0.51 -5.72 1.44
N LEU A 62 0.81 -5.65 1.69
CA LEU A 62 1.82 -5.47 0.65
C LEU A 62 1.97 -6.72 -0.22
N ALA A 63 1.91 -7.92 0.37
CA ALA A 63 1.94 -9.18 -0.36
C ALA A 63 0.73 -9.33 -1.29
N ASP A 64 -0.48 -9.01 -0.82
CA ASP A 64 -1.70 -9.02 -1.63
C ASP A 64 -1.58 -8.07 -2.85
N LEU A 65 -0.98 -6.89 -2.66
CA LEU A 65 -0.71 -5.95 -3.74
C LEU A 65 0.31 -6.49 -4.74
N GLN A 66 1.37 -7.15 -4.27
CA GLN A 66 2.38 -7.78 -5.11
C GLN A 66 1.79 -8.92 -5.95
N ASP A 67 0.91 -9.73 -5.36
CA ASP A 67 0.21 -10.81 -6.05
C ASP A 67 -0.70 -10.27 -7.16
N CYS A 68 -1.42 -9.17 -6.92
CA CYS A 68 -2.22 -8.49 -7.95
C CYS A 68 -1.35 -7.94 -9.09
N LEU A 69 -0.17 -7.40 -8.79
CA LEU A 69 0.76 -6.87 -9.79
C LEU A 69 1.35 -7.97 -10.69
N ARG A 70 1.56 -9.17 -10.13
CA ARG A 70 2.11 -10.33 -10.86
C ARG A 70 1.02 -11.19 -11.52
N GLY A 71 -0.21 -11.13 -11.00
CA GLY A 71 -1.36 -11.93 -11.39
C GLY A 71 -2.45 -11.09 -12.08
N ASP A 72 -3.63 -11.04 -11.46
CA ASP A 72 -4.79 -10.35 -12.05
C ASP A 72 -4.81 -8.85 -11.70
N SER A 73 -4.42 -8.04 -12.68
CA SER A 73 -4.45 -6.58 -12.59
C SER A 73 -5.86 -5.98 -12.35
N ASN A 74 -6.95 -6.74 -12.55
CA ASN A 74 -8.30 -6.27 -12.26
C ASN A 74 -8.54 -6.02 -10.76
N GLU A 75 -7.81 -6.73 -9.90
CA GLU A 75 -7.92 -6.60 -8.44
C GLU A 75 -7.02 -5.50 -7.87
N LEU A 76 -6.10 -4.98 -8.70
CA LEU A 76 -5.11 -3.97 -8.30
C LEU A 76 -5.72 -2.72 -7.65
N PRO A 77 -6.84 -2.13 -8.15
CA PRO A 77 -7.44 -0.97 -7.50
C PRO A 77 -7.95 -1.28 -6.08
N ALA A 78 -8.50 -2.47 -5.86
CA ALA A 78 -9.03 -2.89 -4.56
C ALA A 78 -7.89 -3.21 -3.58
N ALA A 79 -6.86 -3.93 -4.04
CA ALA A 79 -5.67 -4.23 -3.25
C ALA A 79 -4.92 -2.94 -2.84
N LEU A 80 -4.78 -1.98 -3.77
CA LEU A 80 -4.16 -0.69 -3.47
C LEU A 80 -4.95 0.09 -2.42
N ALA A 81 -6.29 0.11 -2.52
CA ALA A 81 -7.13 0.76 -1.52
C ALA A 81 -6.99 0.09 -0.13
N GLY A 82 -6.93 -1.25 -0.09
CA GLY A 82 -6.70 -2.01 1.14
C GLY A 82 -5.35 -1.68 1.79
N PHE A 83 -4.28 -1.70 0.99
CA PHE A 83 -2.93 -1.35 1.44
C PHE A 83 -2.87 0.07 2.02
N LEU A 84 -3.41 1.07 1.31
CA LEU A 84 -3.43 2.46 1.77
C LEU A 84 -4.21 2.62 3.08
N SER A 85 -5.34 1.91 3.23
CA SER A 85 -6.12 1.89 4.48
C SER A 85 -5.29 1.34 5.66
N THR A 86 -4.52 0.26 5.43
CA THR A 86 -3.65 -0.32 6.45
C THR A 86 -2.52 0.63 6.86
N VAL A 87 -1.85 1.27 5.90
CA VAL A 87 -0.75 2.22 6.17
C VAL A 87 -1.25 3.47 6.88
N GLU A 88 -2.41 3.99 6.49
CA GLU A 88 -2.99 5.19 7.11
C GLU A 88 -3.55 4.91 8.50
N GLY A 89 -4.11 3.72 8.73
CA GLY A 89 -4.54 3.27 10.04
C GLY A 89 -3.37 3.04 11.01
N ALA A 90 -2.26 2.49 10.52
CA ALA A 90 -1.06 2.25 11.35
C ALA A 90 -0.34 3.52 11.79
N ASN A 91 -0.52 4.65 11.08
CA ASN A 91 0.09 5.94 11.41
C ASN A 91 -0.79 6.84 12.31
N HIS A 92 -1.89 6.31 12.87
CA HIS A 92 -2.88 7.07 13.66
C HIS A 92 -3.13 6.56 15.08
N ASP A 93 -2.30 5.65 15.59
CA ASP A 93 -2.27 5.27 17.01
C ASP A 93 -1.07 5.90 17.77
#